data_AF-A0A1B3LSG7-F1
#
_entry.id   AF-A0A1B3LSG7-F1
#
_cell.length_a   1.000
_cell.length_b   1.000
_cell.length_c   1.000
_cell.angle_alpha   90.00
_cell.angle_beta   90.00
_cell.angle_gamma   90.00
#
_symmetry.space_group_name_H-M   'P 1'
#
loop_
_entity.id
_entity.type
_entity.pdbx_description
1 polymer ?
#
loop_
_entity_poly.entity_id
_entity_poly.type
_entity_poly.pdbx_seq_one_letter_code
_entity_poly.pdbx_strand_id
1 'polypeptide(L)'
;MQAQAATLAGSYTADDSLKIYLSADLTATLDELVTTKSSSWGPTESFSGFALAPGQSVYLLVEAYNVSGPAMFVGNFDITGDGFTFANGTTSLLTNTLDWTVGETGFASATAQPVSLGANAPGLQIWGQRASIDAEAEAIWAYYADWSAGRTGSAFFVTQITAVPEPSAGGLFVAGLAAVGFALRRSRRS
;
A
#
# COMPACT_ATOMS: atom_id res chain seq x y z
N MET A 1 16.37 21.97 3.24
CA MET A 1 15.32 21.29 2.47
C MET A 1 14.11 21.24 3.38
N GLN A 2 12.98 21.77 2.95
CA GLN A 2 11.71 21.66 3.69
C GLN A 2 11.22 20.23 3.44
N ALA A 3 10.95 19.46 4.50
CA ALA A 3 10.34 18.14 4.35
C ALA A 3 8.97 18.33 3.67
N GLN A 4 8.78 17.70 2.51
CA GLN A 4 7.47 17.67 1.86
C GLN A 4 6.59 16.71 2.65
N ALA A 5 5.37 17.14 3.01
CA ALA A 5 4.40 16.27 3.65
C ALA A 5 4.14 15.04 2.77
N ALA A 6 4.31 13.84 3.33
CA ALA A 6 4.12 12.62 2.59
C ALA A 6 2.63 12.41 2.30
N THR A 7 2.31 11.99 1.06
CA THR A 7 0.93 11.70 0.67
C THR A 7 0.84 10.40 -0.09
N LEU A 8 -0.26 9.68 0.15
CA LEU A 8 -0.63 8.43 -0.52
C LEU A 8 -1.60 8.71 -1.67
N ALA A 9 -1.38 8.02 -2.78
CA ALA A 9 -2.27 7.92 -3.91
C ALA A 9 -2.36 6.46 -4.38
N GLY A 10 -3.39 6.13 -5.16
CA GLY A 10 -3.48 4.82 -5.79
C GLY A 10 -4.56 4.72 -6.86
N SER A 11 -4.35 3.78 -7.77
CA SER A 11 -5.32 3.34 -8.77
C SER A 11 -5.66 1.88 -8.51
N TYR A 12 -6.94 1.54 -8.49
CA TYR A 12 -7.38 0.22 -8.05
C TYR A 12 -8.72 -0.18 -8.66
N THR A 13 -9.00 -1.48 -8.64
CA THR A 13 -10.35 -2.01 -8.81
C THR A 13 -10.47 -3.39 -8.15
N ALA A 14 -11.69 -3.80 -7.86
CA ALA A 14 -12.05 -5.15 -7.41
C ALA A 14 -13.29 -5.65 -8.16
N ASP A 15 -13.60 -6.95 -8.11
CA ASP A 15 -14.70 -7.54 -8.90
C ASP A 15 -16.03 -6.79 -8.71
N ASP A 16 -16.57 -6.82 -7.49
CA ASP A 16 -17.82 -6.13 -7.19
C ASP A 16 -17.59 -4.80 -6.49
N SER A 17 -17.18 -4.86 -5.22
CA SER A 17 -17.01 -3.65 -4.41
C SER A 17 -15.75 -3.74 -3.57
N LEU A 18 -15.27 -2.57 -3.16
CA LEU A 18 -14.07 -2.45 -2.37
C LEU A 18 -14.10 -1.19 -1.52
N LYS A 19 -13.53 -1.28 -0.32
CA LYS A 19 -13.23 -0.14 0.54
C LYS A 19 -11.75 -0.14 0.89
N ILE A 20 -11.15 1.04 0.88
CA ILE A 20 -9.76 1.24 1.31
C ILE A 20 -9.76 2.06 2.58
N TYR A 21 -8.97 1.64 3.55
CA TYR A 21 -8.74 2.35 4.81
C TYR A 21 -7.25 2.58 5.02
N LEU A 22 -6.95 3.62 5.78
CA LEU A 22 -5.61 3.90 6.29
C LEU A 22 -5.69 3.95 7.81
N SER A 23 -5.15 2.92 8.48
CA SER A 23 -5.34 2.76 9.93
C SER A 23 -4.03 2.49 10.66
N ALA A 24 -3.97 2.87 11.94
CA ALA A 24 -2.84 2.55 12.80
C ALA A 24 -2.86 1.08 13.29
N ASP A 25 -3.98 0.38 13.16
CA ASP A 25 -4.15 -1.01 13.56
C ASP A 25 -4.97 -1.82 12.55
N LEU A 26 -5.34 -3.06 12.89
CA LEU A 26 -6.06 -3.99 12.00
C LEU A 26 -7.56 -4.06 12.30
N THR A 27 -8.15 -3.03 12.92
CA THR A 27 -9.58 -3.02 13.25
C THR A 27 -10.41 -2.07 12.41
N ALA A 28 -9.79 -1.07 11.76
CA ALA A 28 -10.34 -0.13 10.78
C ALA A 28 -11.78 0.37 11.05
N THR A 29 -11.91 1.65 11.30
CA THR A 29 -13.19 2.34 11.53
C THR A 29 -13.61 3.17 10.31
N LEU A 30 -14.87 3.63 10.29
CA LEU A 30 -15.36 4.47 9.19
C LEU A 30 -14.66 5.82 9.08
N ASP A 31 -14.10 6.34 10.18
CA ASP A 31 -13.34 7.59 10.18
C ASP A 31 -11.97 7.46 9.48
N GLU A 32 -11.51 6.22 9.27
CA GLU A 32 -10.26 5.88 8.58
C GLU A 32 -10.48 5.51 7.11
N LEU A 33 -11.72 5.62 6.61
CA LEU A 33 -12.09 5.29 5.24
C LEU A 33 -11.48 6.31 4.26
N VAL A 34 -10.67 5.79 3.33
CA VAL A 34 -10.06 6.57 2.25
C VAL A 34 -11.02 6.69 1.08
N THR A 35 -11.58 5.57 0.62
CA THR A 35 -12.41 5.53 -0.59
C THR A 35 -13.28 4.27 -0.64
N THR A 36 -14.32 4.31 -1.46
CA THR A 36 -15.26 3.20 -1.67
C THR A 36 -15.61 3.09 -3.14
N LYS A 37 -15.36 1.90 -3.69
CA LYS A 37 -15.89 1.44 -4.98
C LYS A 37 -17.11 0.55 -4.73
N SER A 38 -18.22 0.84 -5.41
CA SER A 38 -19.48 0.09 -5.29
C SER A 38 -19.97 -0.52 -6.62
N SER A 39 -19.21 -0.32 -7.71
CA SER A 39 -19.61 -0.69 -9.05
C SER A 39 -19.14 -2.09 -9.44
N SER A 40 -20.07 -3.03 -9.60
CA SER A 40 -19.74 -4.36 -10.14
C SER A 40 -19.16 -4.22 -11.55
N TRP A 41 -17.96 -4.77 -11.76
CA TRP A 41 -17.24 -4.70 -13.04
C TRP A 41 -16.99 -3.29 -13.56
N GLY A 42 -16.95 -2.32 -12.64
CA GLY A 42 -16.68 -0.93 -12.96
C GLY A 42 -15.25 -0.66 -13.46
N PRO A 43 -15.00 0.56 -13.94
CA PRO A 43 -13.66 0.98 -14.35
C PRO A 43 -12.69 1.01 -13.16
N THR A 44 -11.41 1.20 -13.46
CA THR A 44 -10.40 1.58 -12.47
C THR A 44 -10.82 2.86 -11.76
N GLU A 45 -10.79 2.86 -10.43
CA GLU A 45 -10.97 4.04 -9.60
C GLU A 45 -9.61 4.51 -9.06
N SER A 46 -9.54 5.76 -8.59
CA SER A 46 -8.30 6.30 -8.03
C SER A 46 -8.58 7.30 -6.90
N PHE A 47 -7.59 7.46 -6.03
CA PHE A 47 -7.54 8.50 -5.02
C PHE A 47 -6.16 9.12 -4.96
N SER A 48 -6.04 10.35 -4.44
CA SER A 48 -4.75 11.02 -4.27
C SER A 48 -4.77 12.02 -3.13
N GLY A 49 -3.58 12.38 -2.63
CA GLY A 49 -3.41 13.45 -1.65
C GLY A 49 -3.74 13.08 -0.20
N PHE A 50 -3.84 11.78 0.13
CA PHE A 50 -4.09 11.35 1.51
C PHE A 50 -2.83 11.52 2.36
N ALA A 51 -2.87 12.42 3.33
CA ALA A 51 -1.70 12.76 4.13
C ALA A 51 -1.28 11.61 5.07
N LEU A 52 0.01 11.33 5.12
CA LEU A 52 0.63 10.42 6.08
C LEU A 52 1.23 11.22 7.24
N ALA A 53 0.83 10.90 8.47
CA ALA A 53 1.28 11.60 9.67
C ALA A 53 2.75 11.23 9.99
N PRO A 54 3.70 12.18 9.96
CA PRO A 54 5.13 11.88 10.12
C PRO A 54 5.45 11.04 11.36
N GLY A 55 6.30 10.03 11.21
CA GLY A 55 6.75 9.17 12.31
C GLY A 55 5.74 8.11 12.76
N GLN A 56 4.53 8.07 12.20
CA GLN A 56 3.51 7.07 12.52
C GLN A 56 3.37 6.04 11.40
N SER A 57 3.81 4.81 11.65
CA SER A 57 3.53 3.70 10.73
C SER A 57 2.04 3.36 10.74
N VAL A 58 1.51 2.98 9.59
CA VAL A 58 0.10 2.67 9.37
C VAL A 58 -0.04 1.46 8.45
N TYR A 59 -1.25 0.94 8.32
CA TYR A 59 -1.62 -0.12 7.40
C TYR A 59 -2.52 0.45 6.30
N LEU A 60 -2.23 0.03 5.07
CA LEU A 60 -3.16 0.15 3.96
C LEU A 60 -4.03 -1.12 3.98
N LEU A 61 -5.32 -0.92 4.24
CA LEU A 61 -6.29 -1.99 4.45
C LEU A 61 -7.33 -1.96 3.34
N VAL A 62 -7.56 -3.11 2.71
CA VAL A 62 -8.51 -3.22 1.59
C VAL A 62 -9.53 -4.30 1.90
N GLU A 63 -10.79 -3.91 2.11
CA GLU A 63 -11.92 -4.84 2.13
C GLU A 63 -12.47 -4.93 0.71
N ALA A 64 -12.17 -6.01 0.00
CA ALA A 64 -12.78 -6.30 -1.29
C ALA A 64 -13.89 -7.33 -1.11
N TYR A 65 -15.00 -7.17 -1.82
CA TYR A 65 -16.15 -8.05 -1.74
C TYR A 65 -16.47 -8.64 -3.10
N ASN A 66 -16.79 -9.93 -3.11
CA ASN A 66 -17.28 -10.67 -4.26
C ASN A 66 -18.72 -11.10 -4.02
N VAL A 67 -19.57 -10.96 -5.04
CA VAL A 67 -20.95 -11.46 -5.07
C VAL A 67 -20.95 -12.89 -5.57
N SER A 68 -20.29 -13.18 -6.69
CA SER A 68 -20.26 -14.51 -7.33
C SER A 68 -19.33 -14.51 -8.55
N GLY A 69 -18.94 -15.68 -9.04
CA GLY A 69 -18.03 -15.74 -10.18
C GLY A 69 -16.62 -15.35 -9.73
N PRO A 70 -15.73 -14.93 -10.64
CA PRO A 70 -14.35 -14.69 -10.25
C PRO A 70 -14.23 -13.57 -9.23
N ALA A 71 -13.17 -13.60 -8.45
CA ALA A 71 -12.93 -12.59 -7.43
C ALA A 71 -11.51 -12.10 -7.53
N MET A 72 -11.32 -10.79 -7.67
CA MET A 72 -10.04 -10.18 -7.92
C MET A 72 -9.96 -8.82 -7.26
N PHE A 73 -8.78 -8.48 -6.77
CA PHE A 73 -8.35 -7.13 -6.42
C PHE A 73 -7.02 -6.85 -7.14
N VAL A 74 -6.91 -5.71 -7.82
CA VAL A 74 -5.69 -5.28 -8.49
C VAL A 74 -5.51 -3.78 -8.31
N GLY A 75 -4.27 -3.33 -8.15
CA GLY A 75 -3.98 -1.91 -8.00
C GLY A 75 -2.49 -1.59 -7.93
N ASN A 76 -2.21 -0.30 -7.99
CA ASN A 76 -0.90 0.29 -7.71
C ASN A 76 -1.07 1.50 -6.79
N PHE A 77 -0.10 1.68 -5.89
CA PHE A 77 -0.12 2.70 -4.86
C PHE A 77 1.22 3.41 -4.82
N ASP A 78 1.19 4.73 -4.61
CA ASP A 78 2.37 5.57 -4.62
C ASP A 78 2.37 6.50 -3.42
N ILE A 79 3.54 6.62 -2.80
CA ILE A 79 3.84 7.61 -1.78
C ILE A 79 4.68 8.70 -2.42
N THR A 80 4.22 9.94 -2.30
CA THR A 80 5.04 11.12 -2.62
C THR A 80 5.56 11.75 -1.33
N GLY A 81 6.64 12.53 -1.42
CA GLY A 81 7.35 13.05 -0.25
C GLY A 81 8.33 12.05 0.35
N ASP A 82 8.87 12.37 1.53
CA ASP A 82 9.87 11.56 2.21
C ASP A 82 9.31 10.98 3.53
N GLY A 83 10.03 10.01 4.10
CA GLY A 83 9.76 9.51 5.46
C GLY A 83 8.84 8.30 5.55
N PHE A 84 8.46 7.68 4.43
CA PHE A 84 7.66 6.45 4.42
C PHE A 84 8.07 5.51 3.30
N THR A 85 7.89 4.20 3.54
CA THR A 85 8.01 3.14 2.54
C THR A 85 6.92 2.12 2.72
N PHE A 86 6.47 1.50 1.64
CA PHE A 86 5.62 0.30 1.68
C PHE A 86 6.39 -0.92 2.20
N ALA A 87 5.68 -2.05 2.38
CA ALA A 87 6.24 -3.32 2.82
C ALA A 87 7.38 -3.84 1.92
N ASN A 88 7.38 -3.47 0.64
CA ASN A 88 8.46 -3.78 -0.32
C ASN A 88 9.72 -2.91 -0.15
N GLY A 89 9.72 -1.97 0.81
CA GLY A 89 10.84 -1.07 1.08
C GLY A 89 10.97 0.12 0.12
N THR A 90 9.97 0.36 -0.73
CA THR A 90 9.98 1.45 -1.72
C THR A 90 8.80 2.40 -1.54
N THR A 91 8.70 3.43 -2.38
CA THR A 91 7.59 4.40 -2.41
C THR A 91 6.50 4.04 -3.42
N SER A 92 6.60 2.90 -4.10
CA SER A 92 5.60 2.41 -5.06
C SER A 92 5.29 0.96 -4.78
N LEU A 93 4.02 0.60 -4.68
CA LEU A 93 3.58 -0.76 -4.37
C LEU A 93 2.55 -1.21 -5.38
N LEU A 94 2.81 -2.36 -6.00
CA LEU A 94 1.85 -3.07 -6.84
C LEU A 94 1.14 -4.14 -6.00
N THR A 95 -0.08 -4.51 -6.37
CA THR A 95 -0.67 -5.75 -5.88
C THR A 95 0.19 -6.93 -6.33
N ASN A 96 0.57 -7.78 -5.38
CA ASN A 96 1.41 -8.96 -5.58
C ASN A 96 1.22 -9.95 -4.43
N THR A 97 1.89 -11.10 -4.49
CA THR A 97 1.77 -12.21 -3.54
C THR A 97 2.86 -12.25 -2.46
N LEU A 98 3.63 -11.18 -2.28
CA LEU A 98 4.75 -11.11 -1.35
C LEU A 98 4.58 -10.00 -0.30
N ASP A 99 4.10 -8.83 -0.72
CA ASP A 99 4.00 -7.61 0.07
C ASP A 99 2.59 -7.38 0.64
N TRP A 100 1.68 -8.31 0.37
CA TRP A 100 0.29 -8.30 0.81
C TRP A 100 -0.02 -9.57 1.60
N THR A 101 -0.82 -9.42 2.64
CA THR A 101 -1.46 -10.55 3.33
C THR A 101 -2.97 -10.47 3.15
N VAL A 102 -3.66 -11.60 3.30
CA VAL A 102 -5.12 -11.69 3.11
C VAL A 102 -5.77 -12.59 4.14
N GLY A 103 -7.00 -12.24 4.52
CA GLY A 103 -7.91 -13.05 5.34
C GLY A 103 -9.35 -12.93 4.84
N GLU A 104 -10.24 -13.81 5.31
CA GLU A 104 -11.65 -13.83 4.85
C GLU A 104 -12.66 -13.40 5.93
N THR A 105 -12.21 -13.13 7.16
CA THR A 105 -13.12 -12.78 8.28
C THR A 105 -12.86 -11.41 8.90
N GLY A 106 -11.79 -10.73 8.48
CA GLY A 106 -11.43 -9.37 8.91
C GLY A 106 -9.94 -9.09 8.74
N PHE A 107 -9.52 -7.83 8.83
CA PHE A 107 -8.11 -7.44 8.66
C PHE A 107 -7.16 -8.13 9.66
N ALA A 108 -7.58 -8.30 10.92
CA ALA A 108 -6.80 -9.02 11.92
C ALA A 108 -6.59 -10.52 11.61
N SER A 109 -7.40 -11.10 10.70
CA SER A 109 -7.23 -12.49 10.24
C SER A 109 -6.25 -12.62 9.08
N ALA A 110 -5.80 -11.50 8.49
CA ALA A 110 -4.98 -11.48 7.30
C ALA A 110 -3.55 -11.96 7.60
N THR A 111 -3.35 -13.26 7.49
CA THR A 111 -2.10 -13.95 7.81
C THR A 111 -1.63 -14.86 6.68
N ALA A 112 -2.48 -15.12 5.68
CA ALA A 112 -2.14 -15.89 4.50
C ALA A 112 -1.55 -15.00 3.41
N GLN A 113 -0.74 -15.59 2.54
CA GLN A 113 -0.37 -14.98 1.27
C GLN A 113 -1.55 -15.11 0.30
N PRO A 114 -1.92 -14.05 -0.45
CA PRO A 114 -2.91 -14.18 -1.49
C PRO A 114 -2.38 -15.03 -2.65
N VAL A 115 -3.29 -15.53 -3.48
CA VAL A 115 -2.93 -16.16 -4.75
C VAL A 115 -2.97 -15.13 -5.88
N SER A 116 -2.10 -15.33 -6.86
CA SER A 116 -2.11 -14.56 -8.10
C SER A 116 -3.07 -15.19 -9.11
N LEU A 117 -3.90 -14.36 -9.73
CA LEU A 117 -4.84 -14.71 -10.78
C LEU A 117 -4.35 -14.26 -12.16
N GLY A 118 -3.17 -13.63 -12.20
CA GLY A 118 -2.50 -13.14 -13.40
C GLY A 118 -2.07 -11.69 -13.27
N ALA A 119 -1.10 -11.29 -14.10
CA ALA A 119 -0.71 -9.89 -14.25
C ALA A 119 -1.78 -9.08 -14.99
N ASN A 120 -1.77 -7.77 -14.79
CA ASN A 120 -2.63 -6.80 -15.45
C ASN A 120 -2.27 -6.63 -16.95
N ALA A 121 -2.51 -7.66 -17.72
CA ALA A 121 -2.16 -7.78 -19.13
C ALA A 121 -3.39 -8.16 -19.98
N PRO A 122 -3.30 -8.03 -21.33
CA PRO A 122 -4.31 -8.59 -22.22
C PRO A 122 -4.50 -10.09 -21.93
N GLY A 123 -5.68 -10.46 -21.45
CA GLY A 123 -5.98 -11.84 -21.03
C GLY A 123 -5.96 -12.08 -19.52
N LEU A 124 -5.91 -11.03 -18.68
CA LEU A 124 -6.20 -11.13 -17.25
C LEU A 124 -7.63 -11.65 -17.04
N GLN A 125 -7.76 -12.97 -16.96
CA GLN A 125 -9.04 -13.69 -16.95
C GLN A 125 -10.08 -13.04 -17.88
N ILE A 126 -11.27 -12.76 -17.36
CA ILE A 126 -12.37 -12.08 -18.05
C ILE A 126 -12.37 -10.56 -17.86
N TRP A 127 -11.53 -10.05 -16.97
CA TRP A 127 -11.37 -8.63 -16.72
C TRP A 127 -10.61 -7.93 -17.84
N GLY A 128 -9.67 -8.66 -18.46
CA GLY A 128 -8.70 -8.07 -19.36
C GLY A 128 -7.84 -7.02 -18.65
N GLN A 129 -7.05 -6.29 -19.43
CA GLN A 129 -6.19 -5.25 -18.87
C GLN A 129 -7.02 -4.10 -18.30
N ARG A 130 -6.68 -3.69 -17.07
CA ARG A 130 -7.21 -2.53 -16.37
C ARG A 130 -6.34 -1.31 -16.67
N ALA A 131 -6.89 -0.37 -17.43
CA ALA A 131 -6.24 0.89 -17.72
C ALA A 131 -5.96 1.68 -16.43
N SER A 132 -4.90 2.49 -16.44
CA SER A 132 -4.44 3.28 -15.30
C SER A 132 -3.94 2.49 -14.08
N ILE A 133 -3.83 1.16 -14.21
CA ILE A 133 -3.11 0.28 -13.29
C ILE A 133 -1.86 -0.23 -14.01
N ASP A 134 -0.75 -0.34 -13.29
CA ASP A 134 0.51 -0.86 -13.85
C ASP A 134 0.31 -2.27 -14.46
N ALA A 135 1.00 -2.56 -15.56
CA ALA A 135 0.88 -3.84 -16.25
C ALA A 135 1.52 -5.01 -15.47
N GLU A 136 2.45 -4.71 -14.57
CA GLU A 136 3.10 -5.69 -13.69
C GLU A 136 2.28 -5.98 -12.42
N ALA A 137 1.22 -5.21 -12.14
CA ALA A 137 0.36 -5.46 -11.00
C ALA A 137 -0.38 -6.80 -11.17
N GLU A 138 -0.36 -7.63 -10.14
CA GLU A 138 -1.06 -8.91 -10.14
C GLU A 138 -2.47 -8.74 -9.59
N ALA A 139 -3.46 -9.32 -10.27
CA ALA A 139 -4.77 -9.50 -9.67
C ALA A 139 -4.65 -10.60 -8.61
N ILE A 140 -4.94 -10.25 -7.36
CA ILE A 140 -4.77 -11.12 -6.21
C ILE A 140 -6.11 -11.42 -5.55
N TRP A 141 -6.21 -12.61 -4.94
CA TRP A 141 -7.35 -13.00 -4.11
C TRP A 141 -6.97 -13.94 -2.96
N ALA A 142 -7.91 -14.22 -2.05
CA ALA A 142 -7.72 -15.13 -0.91
C ALA A 142 -7.58 -16.61 -1.33
N TYR A 143 -8.05 -16.97 -2.52
CA TYR A 143 -8.04 -18.30 -3.10
C TYR A 143 -8.20 -18.19 -4.62
N TYR A 144 -7.98 -19.28 -5.36
CA TYR A 144 -8.17 -19.27 -6.82
C TYR A 144 -9.66 -19.14 -7.17
N ALA A 145 -10.10 -17.89 -7.41
CA ALA A 145 -11.49 -17.55 -7.65
C ALA A 145 -11.73 -17.31 -9.15
N ASP A 146 -12.06 -18.39 -9.86
CA ASP A 146 -12.57 -18.32 -11.24
C ASP A 146 -14.11 -18.38 -11.27
N TRP A 147 -14.69 -18.47 -12.47
CA TRP A 147 -16.14 -18.60 -12.67
C TRP A 147 -16.81 -19.73 -11.87
N SER A 148 -16.10 -20.83 -11.62
CA SER A 148 -16.62 -22.03 -10.98
C SER A 148 -16.32 -22.10 -9.49
N ALA A 149 -15.27 -21.42 -9.05
CA ALA A 149 -14.75 -21.51 -7.69
C ALA A 149 -15.00 -20.25 -6.85
N GLY A 150 -15.26 -19.10 -7.47
CA GLY A 150 -15.49 -17.86 -6.74
C GLY A 150 -16.87 -17.81 -6.09
N ARG A 151 -16.87 -17.39 -4.83
CA ARG A 151 -18.02 -17.40 -3.92
C ARG A 151 -18.27 -16.04 -3.29
N THR A 152 -19.49 -15.84 -2.83
CA THR A 152 -19.89 -14.63 -2.10
C THR A 152 -19.06 -14.47 -0.82
N GLY A 153 -18.51 -13.28 -0.60
CA GLY A 153 -17.79 -12.97 0.63
C GLY A 153 -16.74 -11.87 0.46
N SER A 154 -16.16 -11.46 1.59
CA SER A 154 -15.09 -10.47 1.63
C SER A 154 -13.71 -11.12 1.68
N ALA A 155 -12.74 -10.48 1.04
CA ALA A 155 -11.31 -10.67 1.26
C ALA A 155 -10.73 -9.38 1.85
N PHE A 156 -9.97 -9.51 2.93
CA PHE A 156 -9.38 -8.42 3.68
C PHE A 156 -7.88 -8.43 3.45
N PHE A 157 -7.39 -7.54 2.58
CA PHE A 157 -5.98 -7.42 2.27
C PHE A 157 -5.31 -6.38 3.15
N VAL A 158 -4.07 -6.68 3.53
CA VAL A 158 -3.27 -5.84 4.44
C VAL A 158 -1.85 -5.73 3.91
N THR A 159 -1.35 -4.49 3.85
CA THR A 159 0.06 -4.18 3.66
C THR A 159 0.47 -3.05 4.58
N GLN A 160 1.75 -3.01 4.98
CA GLN A 160 2.26 -2.02 5.92
C GLN A 160 2.88 -0.83 5.18
N ILE A 161 2.62 0.37 5.68
CA ILE A 161 3.34 1.59 5.34
C ILE A 161 4.17 1.98 6.57
N THR A 162 5.48 1.85 6.45
CA THR A 162 6.42 2.08 7.55
C THR A 162 6.94 3.50 7.51
N ALA A 163 6.82 4.22 8.62
CA ALA A 163 7.52 5.50 8.79
C ALA A 163 9.02 5.25 8.91
N VAL A 164 9.80 5.87 8.04
CA VAL A 164 11.26 5.83 8.07
C VAL A 164 11.72 6.87 9.10
N PRO A 165 12.51 6.49 10.12
CA PRO A 165 13.06 7.45 11.05
C PRO A 165 13.85 8.53 10.30
N GLU A 166 13.55 9.80 10.53
CA GLU A 166 14.40 10.86 10.01
C GLU A 166 15.84 10.61 10.49
N PRO A 167 16.87 10.77 9.63
CA PRO A 167 18.24 10.78 10.09
C PRO A 167 18.34 11.87 11.15
N SER A 168 18.40 11.47 12.42
CA SER A 168 18.27 12.42 13.52
C SER A 168 19.21 13.60 13.27
N ALA A 169 18.65 14.80 13.16
CA ALA A 169 19.45 16.01 12.99
C ALA A 169 20.53 16.12 14.08
N GLY A 170 20.28 15.51 15.25
CA GLY A 170 21.26 15.34 16.33
C GLY A 170 22.52 14.55 15.94
N GLY A 171 22.40 13.47 15.16
CA GLY A 171 23.57 12.71 14.69
C GLY A 171 24.46 13.52 13.73
N LEU A 172 23.84 14.25 12.80
CA LEU A 172 24.55 15.13 11.87
C LEU A 172 25.13 16.38 12.58
N PHE A 173 24.43 16.91 13.58
CA PHE A 173 24.92 18.05 14.36
C PHE A 173 26.11 17.67 15.26
N VAL A 174 26.09 16.49 15.89
CA VAL A 174 27.20 15.97 16.69
C VAL A 174 28.41 15.66 15.80
N ALA A 175 28.21 15.04 14.64
CA ALA A 175 29.28 14.81 13.67
C ALA A 175 29.88 16.13 13.15
N GLY A 176 29.02 17.12 12.87
CA GLY A 176 29.45 18.47 12.48
C GLY A 176 30.28 19.17 13.56
N LEU A 177 29.85 19.12 14.81
CA LEU A 177 30.60 19.69 15.95
C LEU A 177 31.93 18.97 16.18
N ALA A 178 31.98 17.64 16.03
CA ALA A 178 33.21 16.87 16.15
C ALA A 178 34.22 17.25 15.06
N ALA A 179 33.76 17.40 13.81
CA ALA A 179 34.61 17.83 12.69
C ALA A 179 35.18 19.24 12.89
N VAL A 180 34.35 20.19 13.35
CA VAL A 180 34.79 21.57 13.67
C VAL A 180 35.78 21.58 14.83
N GLY A 181 35.54 20.78 15.88
CA GLY A 181 36.45 20.64 17.02
C GLY A 181 37.83 20.12 16.62
N PHE A 182 37.89 19.13 15.71
CA PHE A 182 39.16 18.61 15.17
C PHE A 182 39.89 19.64 14.29
N ALA A 183 39.16 20.39 13.46
CA ALA A 183 39.75 21.43 12.62
C ALA A 183 40.37 22.57 13.44
N LEU A 184 39.68 23.04 14.49
CA LEU A 184 40.16 24.09 15.39
C LEU A 184 41.37 23.66 16.24
N ARG A 185 41.47 22.37 16.55
CA ARG A 185 42.62 21.82 17.30
C ARG A 185 43.87 21.71 16.43
N ARG A 186 43.69 21.57 15.11
CA ARG A 186 44.79 21.49 14.13
C ARG A 186 45.38 22.86 13.82
N SER A 187 44.55 23.92 13.74
CA SER A 187 45.02 25.29 13.48
C SER A 187 45.75 25.95 14.65
N ARG A 188 45.62 25.43 15.88
CA ARG A 188 46.34 25.90 17.08
C ARG A 188 47.70 25.24 17.31
N ARG A 189 48.09 24.29 16.46
CA ARG A 189 49.36 23.54 16.53
C ARG A 189 50.31 23.83 15.36
N SER A 190 49.99 24.80 14.51
CA SER A 190 50.85 25.36 13.47
C SER A 190 51.16 26.81 13.80
#